data_AF-A0A142D3T6-F1
#
_entry.id   AF-A0A142D3T6-F1
#
_cell.length_a   1.000
_cell.length_b   1.000
_cell.length_c   1.000
_cell.angle_alpha   90.00
_cell.angle_beta   90.00
_cell.angle_gamma   90.00
#
_symmetry.space_group_name_H-M   'P 1'
#
loop_
_entity.id
_entity.type
_entity.pdbx_description
1 polymer ?
#
loop_
_entity_poly.entity_id
_entity_poly.type
_entity_poly.pdbx_seq_one_letter_code
_entity_poly.pdbx_strand_id
1 'polypeptide(L)'
;MTKTRKLLVVFILVLGIVATNARTPIFAEKPNANLTQEKMKPENIRMLKVPDVDKMKAKNKGLAEHKEAIKLLEKFIKENNINIIVDLDNERFQRFIKQFAFGHQVFTEEENKKIVGLVKFIDLYENYEQNNKLKKYKDKLKNNENLTKEELEDLKELYGFFHELFQNLNGNIVAAGSYSGTKARDYAYTWWDDRNNTQYGYYSKYYNCYDCWNDCTNFVSQALKYGGKTEMNDPYFASDQWQWYYRDWPKPSNSWGGAHNFYNHWKHWATLAKYDIDLVVGDVVNADFSGDGHIDHTAIVTLVSNGNLYVTQHTSDKKDAPLSAWFSSGYKVYGWKMGTDSH
;
A
#
# COMPACT_ATOMS: atom_id res chain seq x y z
N MET A 1 -47.97 -26.98 37.42
CA MET A 1 -46.53 -27.14 37.75
C MET A 1 -45.73 -27.08 36.45
N THR A 2 -45.23 -25.90 36.10
CA THR A 2 -44.43 -25.60 34.91
C THR A 2 -42.96 -25.93 35.18
N LYS A 3 -42.38 -26.87 34.42
CA LYS A 3 -40.95 -27.21 34.49
C LYS A 3 -40.14 -26.27 33.59
N THR A 4 -39.46 -25.31 34.19
CA THR A 4 -38.41 -24.49 33.56
C THR A 4 -37.13 -25.30 33.40
N ARG A 5 -36.66 -25.48 32.15
CA ARG A 5 -35.32 -26.01 31.87
C ARG A 5 -34.28 -24.92 32.15
N LYS A 6 -33.38 -25.15 33.11
CA LYS A 6 -32.20 -24.32 33.34
C LYS A 6 -31.17 -24.56 32.24
N LEU A 7 -30.78 -23.48 31.55
CA LEU A 7 -29.66 -23.46 30.61
C LEU A 7 -28.36 -23.55 31.42
N LEU A 8 -27.54 -24.57 31.17
CA LEU A 8 -26.20 -24.69 31.73
C LEU A 8 -25.26 -23.86 30.84
N VAL A 9 -24.79 -22.72 31.33
CA VAL A 9 -23.73 -21.95 30.67
C VAL A 9 -22.39 -22.57 31.08
N VAL A 10 -21.75 -23.27 30.14
CA VAL A 10 -20.39 -23.78 30.30
C VAL A 10 -19.44 -22.61 30.06
N PHE A 11 -18.79 -22.13 31.12
CA PHE A 11 -17.62 -21.26 31.01
C PHE A 11 -16.45 -22.07 30.47
N ILE A 12 -16.11 -21.90 29.20
CA ILE A 12 -14.83 -22.35 28.67
C ILE A 12 -13.78 -21.36 29.16
N LEU A 13 -12.99 -21.80 30.15
CA LEU A 13 -11.75 -21.13 30.54
C LEU A 13 -10.79 -21.20 29.35
N VAL A 14 -10.64 -20.09 28.62
CA VAL A 14 -9.53 -19.93 27.68
C VAL A 14 -8.28 -19.69 28.52
N LEU A 15 -7.47 -20.73 28.68
CA LEU A 15 -6.10 -20.64 29.18
C LEU A 15 -5.34 -19.66 28.29
N GLY A 16 -5.06 -18.47 28.82
CA GLY A 16 -4.20 -17.49 28.19
C GLY A 16 -2.82 -18.09 28.00
N ILE A 17 -2.48 -18.38 26.75
CA ILE A 17 -1.09 -18.57 26.35
C ILE A 17 -0.44 -17.20 26.54
N VAL A 18 0.45 -17.10 27.52
CA VAL A 18 1.36 -15.96 27.68
C VAL A 18 2.23 -15.94 26.42
N ALA A 19 1.83 -15.16 25.42
CA ALA A 19 2.69 -14.84 24.30
C ALA A 19 3.91 -14.11 24.87
N THR A 20 5.08 -14.75 24.79
CA THR A 20 6.35 -14.11 25.06
C THR A 20 6.45 -12.88 24.15
N ASN A 21 6.65 -11.70 24.75
CA ASN A 21 6.90 -10.42 24.06
C ASN A 21 8.23 -10.48 23.27
N ALA A 22 8.25 -11.24 22.18
CA ALA A 22 9.30 -11.13 21.18
C ALA A 22 9.06 -9.80 20.44
N ARG A 23 9.97 -8.83 20.64
CA ARG A 23 9.91 -7.53 19.98
C ARG A 23 10.16 -7.72 18.49
N THR A 24 9.20 -7.39 17.65
CA THR A 24 9.34 -7.52 16.19
C THR A 24 10.08 -6.29 15.65
N PRO A 25 11.28 -6.43 15.09
CA PRO A 25 11.98 -5.31 14.48
C PRO A 25 11.27 -4.89 13.19
N ILE A 26 11.03 -3.59 13.04
CA ILE A 26 10.69 -2.98 11.75
C ILE A 26 12.02 -2.74 11.02
N PHE A 27 12.17 -3.28 9.81
CA PHE A 27 13.43 -3.22 9.08
C PHE A 27 13.78 -1.77 8.72
N ALA A 28 14.91 -1.28 9.22
CA ALA A 28 15.43 0.05 8.92
C ALA A 28 16.54 -0.04 7.87
N GLU A 29 16.34 0.55 6.69
CA GLU A 29 17.41 0.78 5.72
C GLU A 29 18.07 2.14 5.95
N LYS A 30 19.41 2.17 5.81
CA LYS A 30 20.22 3.40 5.90
C LYS A 30 20.22 4.12 4.54
N PRO A 31 19.99 5.44 4.47
CA PRO A 31 20.02 6.19 3.22
C PRO A 31 21.46 6.49 2.80
N ASN A 32 21.78 6.37 1.51
CA ASN A 32 23.05 6.89 0.97
C ASN A 32 22.94 7.35 -0.50
N ALA A 33 23.27 8.64 -0.69
CA ALA A 33 23.92 9.35 -1.81
C ALA A 33 23.31 9.46 -3.24
N ASN A 34 22.72 10.65 -3.51
CA ASN A 34 22.90 11.62 -4.61
C ASN A 34 22.89 11.22 -6.11
N LEU A 35 21.89 11.70 -6.88
CA LEU A 35 21.96 11.92 -8.35
C LEU A 35 20.99 13.03 -8.82
N THR A 36 21.48 14.12 -9.43
CA THR A 36 20.68 15.28 -9.90
C THR A 36 20.58 15.40 -11.41
N GLN A 37 19.35 15.64 -11.91
CA GLN A 37 18.93 16.37 -13.12
C GLN A 37 19.82 16.39 -14.39
N GLU A 38 20.53 15.32 -14.73
CA GLU A 38 20.95 15.08 -16.11
C GLU A 38 19.77 14.56 -16.94
N LYS A 39 19.79 14.81 -18.25
CA LYS A 39 18.96 14.08 -19.23
C LYS A 39 18.93 12.61 -18.81
N MET A 40 17.76 12.07 -18.50
CA MET A 40 17.61 10.70 -18.03
C MET A 40 18.40 9.78 -18.97
N LYS A 41 19.37 9.06 -18.42
CA LYS A 41 20.25 8.19 -19.19
C LYS A 41 19.77 6.75 -19.09
N PRO A 42 20.05 5.87 -20.06
CA PRO A 42 19.65 4.47 -20.02
C PRO A 42 20.03 3.73 -18.73
N GLU A 43 21.16 4.10 -18.11
CA GLU A 43 21.67 3.55 -16.85
C GLU A 43 20.82 3.89 -15.62
N ASN A 44 19.99 4.94 -15.68
CA ASN A 44 19.08 5.30 -14.59
C ASN A 44 17.86 4.35 -14.51
N ILE A 45 17.55 3.64 -15.60
CA ILE A 45 16.45 2.68 -15.66
C ILE A 45 16.94 1.29 -15.23
N ARG A 46 16.58 0.89 -14.01
CA ARG A 46 16.88 -0.41 -13.37
C ARG A 46 15.73 -1.39 -13.55
N MET A 47 15.97 -2.63 -13.96
CA MET A 47 14.85 -3.57 -14.05
C MET A 47 14.37 -3.97 -12.66
N LEU A 48 13.06 -4.12 -12.50
CA LEU A 48 12.44 -4.68 -11.31
C LEU A 48 12.73 -6.18 -11.23
N LYS A 49 12.73 -6.71 -10.01
CA LYS A 49 12.95 -8.14 -9.80
C LYS A 49 11.79 -8.94 -10.40
N VAL A 50 12.11 -10.01 -11.11
CA VAL A 50 11.13 -10.96 -11.66
C VAL A 50 11.48 -12.36 -11.15
N PRO A 51 10.59 -13.36 -11.30
CA PRO A 51 10.97 -14.75 -11.10
C PRO A 51 12.18 -15.13 -11.99
N ASP A 52 13.02 -16.05 -11.52
CA ASP A 52 14.30 -16.44 -12.17
C ASP A 52 14.16 -17.24 -13.49
N VAL A 53 13.01 -17.14 -14.16
CA VAL A 53 12.68 -17.82 -15.41
C VAL A 53 12.09 -16.82 -16.40
N ASP A 54 11.87 -17.22 -17.66
CA ASP A 54 11.12 -16.38 -18.59
C ASP A 54 9.63 -16.30 -18.23
N LYS A 55 8.95 -15.23 -18.70
CA LYS A 55 7.55 -14.95 -18.36
C LYS A 55 6.61 -16.13 -18.62
N MET A 56 6.77 -16.82 -19.75
CA MET A 56 5.91 -17.96 -20.10
C MET A 56 6.11 -19.13 -19.12
N LYS A 57 7.37 -19.44 -18.76
CA LYS A 57 7.65 -20.44 -17.72
C LYS A 57 7.16 -20.00 -16.35
N ALA A 58 7.31 -18.72 -15.99
CA ALA A 58 6.78 -18.18 -14.73
C ALA A 58 5.25 -18.32 -14.68
N LYS A 59 4.55 -17.99 -15.78
CA LYS A 59 3.09 -18.16 -15.90
C LYS A 59 2.68 -19.60 -15.66
N ASN A 60 3.29 -20.55 -16.38
CA ASN A 60 2.97 -21.96 -16.26
C ASN A 60 3.27 -22.50 -14.86
N LYS A 61 4.40 -22.08 -14.27
CA LYS A 61 4.78 -22.42 -12.90
C LYS A 61 3.76 -21.86 -11.89
N GLY A 62 3.41 -20.58 -11.98
CA GLY A 62 2.43 -19.94 -11.11
C GLY A 62 1.04 -20.56 -11.20
N LEU A 63 0.57 -20.88 -12.41
CA LEU A 63 -0.69 -21.60 -12.64
C LEU A 63 -0.69 -22.99 -11.98
N ALA A 64 0.46 -23.68 -12.00
CA ALA A 64 0.59 -25.00 -11.40
C ALA A 64 0.68 -24.94 -9.86
N GLU A 65 1.56 -24.09 -9.33
CA GLU A 65 1.84 -23.97 -7.90
C GLU A 65 0.68 -23.32 -7.12
N HIS A 66 -0.03 -22.38 -7.73
CA HIS A 66 -1.13 -21.64 -7.09
C HIS A 66 -2.52 -22.07 -7.59
N LYS A 67 -2.63 -23.24 -8.24
CA LYS A 67 -3.88 -23.76 -8.81
C LYS A 67 -5.06 -23.74 -7.83
N GLU A 68 -4.82 -24.09 -6.57
CA GLU A 68 -5.87 -24.12 -5.56
C GLU A 68 -6.34 -22.71 -5.17
N ALA A 69 -5.42 -21.76 -4.99
CA ALA A 69 -5.75 -20.36 -4.74
C ALA A 69 -6.53 -19.75 -5.91
N ILE A 70 -6.12 -20.03 -7.14
CA ILE A 70 -6.82 -19.55 -8.35
C ILE A 70 -8.24 -20.11 -8.40
N LYS A 71 -8.46 -21.40 -8.11
CA LYS A 71 -9.81 -21.99 -8.04
C LYS A 71 -10.70 -21.36 -6.98
N LEU A 72 -10.14 -21.01 -5.83
CA LEU A 72 -10.88 -20.32 -4.76
C LEU A 72 -11.36 -18.94 -5.24
N LEU A 73 -10.48 -18.18 -5.90
CA LEU A 73 -10.81 -16.89 -6.46
C LEU A 73 -11.78 -16.99 -7.65
N GLU A 74 -11.61 -17.98 -8.54
CA GLU A 74 -12.58 -18.28 -9.63
C GLU A 74 -13.98 -18.53 -9.08
N LYS A 75 -14.08 -19.34 -8.02
CA LYS A 75 -15.35 -19.63 -7.35
C LYS A 75 -15.95 -18.35 -6.77
N PHE A 76 -15.16 -17.56 -6.05
CA PHE A 76 -15.60 -16.28 -5.48
C PHE A 76 -16.09 -15.30 -6.56
N ILE A 77 -15.34 -15.16 -7.66
CA ILE A 77 -15.71 -14.31 -8.81
C ILE A 77 -17.07 -14.74 -9.37
N LYS A 78 -17.28 -16.05 -9.54
CA LYS A 78 -18.51 -16.61 -10.10
C LYS A 78 -19.71 -16.45 -9.17
N GLU A 79 -19.53 -16.69 -7.87
CA GLU A 79 -20.58 -16.58 -6.85
C GLU A 79 -21.02 -15.12 -6.61
N ASN A 80 -20.14 -14.16 -6.86
CA ASN A 80 -20.41 -12.73 -6.69
C ASN A 80 -20.69 -12.00 -8.03
N ASN A 81 -20.86 -12.73 -9.13
CA ASN A 81 -21.13 -12.19 -10.47
C ASN A 81 -20.12 -11.10 -10.92
N ILE A 82 -18.84 -11.26 -10.53
CA ILE A 82 -17.78 -10.31 -10.87
C ILE A 82 -17.30 -10.57 -12.30
N ASN A 83 -17.34 -9.54 -13.16
CA ASN A 83 -16.89 -9.66 -14.55
C ASN A 83 -15.38 -9.43 -14.68
N ILE A 84 -14.57 -10.47 -14.42
CA ILE A 84 -13.10 -10.47 -14.56
C ILE A 84 -12.65 -11.76 -15.26
N ILE A 85 -11.74 -11.64 -16.23
CA ILE A 85 -11.12 -12.78 -16.91
C ILE A 85 -10.02 -13.35 -16.02
N VAL A 86 -10.12 -14.64 -15.70
CA VAL A 86 -9.12 -15.33 -14.89
C VAL A 86 -7.94 -15.73 -15.78
N ASP A 87 -6.96 -14.84 -15.85
CA ASP A 87 -5.67 -15.06 -16.51
C ASP A 87 -4.60 -14.28 -15.72
N LEU A 88 -3.47 -14.92 -15.40
CA LEU A 88 -2.38 -14.25 -14.69
C LEU A 88 -1.78 -13.09 -15.49
N ASP A 89 -1.96 -13.02 -16.81
CA ASP A 89 -1.58 -11.87 -17.64
C ASP A 89 -2.63 -10.74 -17.65
N ASN A 90 -3.82 -10.98 -17.09
CA ASN A 90 -4.85 -9.96 -17.01
C ASN A 90 -4.57 -9.02 -15.82
N GLU A 91 -4.21 -7.77 -16.08
CA GLU A 91 -3.91 -6.76 -15.05
C GLU A 91 -5.06 -6.56 -14.04
N ARG A 92 -6.31 -6.65 -14.51
CA ARG A 92 -7.48 -6.53 -13.62
C ARG A 92 -7.59 -7.72 -12.67
N PHE A 93 -7.26 -8.92 -13.13
CA PHE A 93 -7.18 -10.10 -12.28
C PHE A 93 -6.00 -10.04 -11.31
N GLN A 94 -4.82 -9.56 -11.75
CA GLN A 94 -3.68 -9.33 -10.86
C GLN A 94 -4.04 -8.36 -9.72
N ARG A 95 -4.63 -7.21 -10.06
CA ARG A 95 -5.12 -6.22 -9.07
C ARG A 95 -6.16 -6.82 -8.13
N PHE A 96 -7.09 -7.60 -8.67
CA PHE A 96 -8.11 -8.29 -7.88
C PHE A 96 -7.50 -9.29 -6.89
N ILE A 97 -6.52 -10.10 -7.30
CA ILE A 97 -5.79 -11.02 -6.41
C ILE A 97 -5.17 -10.25 -5.24
N LYS A 98 -4.51 -9.11 -5.51
CA LYS A 98 -3.85 -8.29 -4.49
C LYS A 98 -4.81 -7.73 -3.44
N GLN A 99 -6.13 -7.65 -3.72
CA GLN A 99 -7.12 -7.24 -2.72
C GLN A 99 -7.24 -8.23 -1.56
N PHE A 100 -6.90 -9.51 -1.79
CA PHE A 100 -6.98 -10.57 -0.80
C PHE A 100 -5.72 -10.71 0.06
N ALA A 101 -4.73 -9.81 -0.09
CA ALA A 101 -3.47 -9.85 0.64
C ALA A 101 -3.62 -9.89 2.17
N PHE A 102 -4.71 -9.36 2.72
CA PHE A 102 -4.87 -9.20 4.17
C PHE A 102 -5.81 -10.21 4.83
N GLY A 103 -6.22 -11.24 4.08
CA GLY A 103 -7.13 -12.26 4.59
C GLY A 103 -8.55 -11.70 4.75
N HIS A 104 -9.48 -12.31 4.03
CA HIS A 104 -10.89 -12.00 4.22
C HIS A 104 -11.49 -12.94 5.28
N GLN A 105 -12.63 -12.54 5.87
CA GLN A 105 -13.59 -13.48 6.50
C GLN A 105 -14.27 -14.41 5.47
N VAL A 106 -13.84 -14.34 4.20
CA VAL A 106 -14.37 -15.10 3.07
C VAL A 106 -13.74 -16.48 2.97
N PHE A 107 -12.48 -16.62 3.36
CA PHE A 107 -11.71 -17.86 3.23
C PHE A 107 -11.24 -18.34 4.60
N THR A 108 -11.13 -19.66 4.76
CA THR A 108 -10.53 -20.28 5.95
C THR A 108 -9.04 -19.91 6.06
N GLU A 109 -8.44 -20.12 7.23
CA GLU A 109 -7.02 -19.81 7.45
C GLU A 109 -6.10 -20.53 6.46
N GLU A 110 -6.38 -21.82 6.19
CA GLU A 110 -5.61 -22.62 5.24
C GLU A 110 -5.77 -22.16 3.79
N GLU A 111 -6.97 -21.70 3.42
CA GLU A 111 -7.22 -21.11 2.11
C GLU A 111 -6.53 -19.74 1.96
N ASN A 112 -6.55 -18.92 3.01
CA ASN A 112 -5.85 -17.62 3.03
C ASN A 112 -4.34 -17.78 2.87
N LYS A 113 -3.70 -18.79 3.48
CA LYS A 113 -2.26 -19.07 3.26
C LYS A 113 -1.94 -19.31 1.78
N LYS A 114 -2.80 -20.04 1.07
CA LYS A 114 -2.66 -20.30 -0.37
C LYS A 114 -2.84 -19.02 -1.19
N ILE A 115 -3.81 -18.19 -0.83
CA ILE A 115 -4.08 -16.90 -1.49
C ILE A 115 -2.91 -15.93 -1.27
N VAL A 116 -2.39 -15.80 -0.05
CA VAL A 116 -1.19 -14.98 0.22
C VAL A 116 0.01 -15.46 -0.60
N GLY A 117 0.19 -16.78 -0.76
CA GLY A 117 1.19 -17.33 -1.66
C GLY A 117 1.01 -16.85 -3.10
N LEU A 118 -0.23 -16.85 -3.61
CA LEU A 118 -0.55 -16.34 -4.95
C LEU A 118 -0.34 -14.83 -5.05
N VAL A 119 -0.70 -14.05 -4.03
CA VAL A 119 -0.47 -12.59 -3.98
C VAL A 119 1.01 -12.28 -4.12
N LYS A 120 1.88 -12.92 -3.34
CA LYS A 120 3.34 -12.73 -3.42
C LYS A 120 3.91 -13.12 -4.79
N PHE A 121 3.38 -14.18 -5.38
CA PHE A 121 3.78 -14.57 -6.73
C PHE A 121 3.36 -13.52 -7.76
N ILE A 122 2.12 -13.01 -7.67
CA ILE A 122 1.59 -12.02 -8.61
C ILE A 122 2.32 -10.69 -8.52
N ASP A 123 2.64 -10.27 -7.31
CA ASP A 123 3.44 -9.09 -7.02
C ASP A 123 4.80 -9.13 -7.74
N LEU A 124 5.48 -10.29 -7.71
CA LEU A 124 6.72 -10.47 -8.47
C LEU A 124 6.50 -10.70 -9.97
N TYR A 125 5.37 -11.31 -10.36
CA TYR A 125 5.04 -11.65 -11.75
C TYR A 125 4.65 -10.43 -12.58
N GLU A 126 3.92 -9.46 -12.02
CA GLU A 126 3.53 -8.25 -12.74
C GLU A 126 4.75 -7.44 -13.21
N ASN A 127 5.89 -7.58 -12.52
CA ASN A 127 7.16 -6.96 -12.87
C ASN A 127 7.67 -7.34 -14.27
N TYR A 128 7.20 -8.42 -14.92
CA TYR A 128 7.53 -8.69 -16.33
C TYR A 128 6.97 -7.61 -17.27
N GLU A 129 5.70 -7.22 -17.10
CA GLU A 129 5.10 -6.18 -17.94
C GLU A 129 5.63 -4.80 -17.59
N GLN A 130 5.86 -4.56 -16.30
CA GLN A 130 6.55 -3.36 -15.86
C GLN A 130 7.94 -3.27 -16.52
N ASN A 131 8.73 -4.35 -16.52
CA ASN A 131 10.04 -4.39 -17.17
C ASN A 131 9.98 -4.23 -18.70
N ASN A 132 8.90 -4.66 -19.38
CA ASN A 132 8.72 -4.39 -20.80
C ASN A 132 8.61 -2.88 -21.07
N LYS A 133 7.83 -2.17 -20.24
CA LYS A 133 7.74 -0.71 -20.29
C LYS A 133 9.09 -0.05 -19.99
N LEU A 134 9.76 -0.49 -18.91
CA LEU A 134 11.09 0.02 -18.54
C LEU A 134 12.12 -0.18 -19.66
N LYS A 135 12.11 -1.34 -20.33
CA LYS A 135 12.99 -1.62 -21.47
C LYS A 135 12.72 -0.69 -22.65
N LYS A 136 11.44 -0.45 -22.99
CA LYS A 136 11.05 0.50 -24.03
C LYS A 136 11.62 1.90 -23.74
N TYR A 137 11.48 2.37 -22.51
CA TYR A 137 12.03 3.67 -22.11
C TYR A 137 13.55 3.70 -22.16
N LYS A 138 14.21 2.64 -21.71
CA LYS A 138 15.67 2.49 -21.78
C LYS A 138 16.20 2.53 -23.21
N ASP A 139 15.51 1.87 -24.14
CA ASP A 139 15.93 1.82 -25.54
C ASP A 139 15.71 3.15 -26.27
N LYS A 140 14.64 3.91 -25.96
CA LYS A 140 14.49 5.30 -26.44
C LYS A 140 15.67 6.18 -26.02
N LEU A 141 16.03 6.13 -24.74
CA LEU A 141 17.16 6.91 -24.22
C LEU A 141 18.49 6.52 -24.89
N LYS A 142 18.70 5.24 -25.21
CA LYS A 142 19.90 4.79 -25.96
C LYS A 142 19.95 5.34 -27.38
N ASN A 143 18.79 5.58 -27.99
CA ASN A 143 18.67 6.18 -29.32
C ASN A 143 18.77 7.71 -29.28
N ASN A 144 19.17 8.31 -28.15
CA ASN A 144 19.18 9.75 -27.91
C ASN A 144 17.80 10.42 -28.03
N GLU A 145 16.72 9.64 -27.89
CA GLU A 145 15.37 10.17 -27.81
C GLU A 145 15.04 10.58 -26.35
N ASN A 146 14.25 11.63 -26.19
CA ASN A 146 13.74 12.01 -24.87
C ASN A 146 12.42 11.27 -24.58
N LEU A 147 12.17 10.94 -23.32
CA LEU A 147 10.87 10.46 -22.87
C LEU A 147 9.85 11.61 -22.86
N THR A 148 8.60 11.31 -23.20
CA THR A 148 7.50 12.27 -23.06
C THR A 148 7.15 12.48 -21.58
N LYS A 149 6.34 13.51 -21.29
CA LYS A 149 5.84 13.73 -19.92
C LYS A 149 5.04 12.55 -19.38
N GLU A 150 4.22 11.91 -20.23
CA GLU A 150 3.43 10.74 -19.87
C GLU A 150 4.32 9.51 -19.62
N GLU A 151 5.33 9.28 -20.47
CA GLU A 151 6.29 8.18 -20.28
C GLU A 151 7.14 8.37 -19.01
N LEU A 152 7.49 9.61 -18.68
CA LEU A 152 8.12 9.95 -17.41
C LEU A 152 7.20 9.71 -16.21
N GLU A 153 5.90 9.90 -16.35
CA GLU A 153 4.93 9.64 -15.26
C GLU A 153 4.69 8.14 -15.05
N ASP A 154 4.50 7.38 -16.14
CA ASP A 154 4.39 5.92 -16.08
C ASP A 154 5.69 5.31 -15.54
N LEU A 155 6.86 5.78 -15.95
CA LEU A 155 8.16 5.35 -15.38
C LEU A 155 8.27 5.59 -13.86
N LYS A 156 7.71 6.70 -13.36
CA LYS A 156 7.72 7.04 -11.93
C LYS A 156 6.72 6.21 -11.15
N GLU A 157 5.58 5.86 -11.76
CA GLU A 157 4.61 4.94 -11.18
C GLU A 157 5.19 3.52 -11.04
N LEU A 158 5.91 3.04 -12.07
CA LEU A 158 6.54 1.71 -12.08
C LEU A 158 7.68 1.54 -11.06
N TYR A 159 8.38 2.61 -10.73
CA TYR A 159 9.48 2.56 -9.74
C TYR A 159 9.08 2.96 -8.34
N GLY A 160 7.88 3.51 -8.16
CA GLY A 160 7.43 4.24 -6.97
C GLY A 160 8.48 5.07 -6.21
N PHE A 161 9.48 5.59 -6.93
CA PHE A 161 10.54 6.56 -6.62
C PHE A 161 11.86 6.12 -5.95
N PHE A 162 12.98 6.49 -6.58
CA PHE A 162 14.32 6.62 -5.97
C PHE A 162 14.82 8.08 -6.14
N HIS A 163 14.85 8.81 -5.01
CA HIS A 163 15.76 9.86 -4.48
C HIS A 163 16.37 11.04 -5.32
N GLU A 164 15.94 12.26 -4.93
CA GLU A 164 16.49 13.65 -4.81
C GLU A 164 17.69 14.27 -5.59
N LEU A 165 17.45 15.50 -6.13
CA LEU A 165 17.81 16.87 -5.60
C LEU A 165 17.33 17.93 -6.63
N PHE A 166 16.81 19.13 -6.30
CA PHE A 166 17.38 20.17 -5.45
C PHE A 166 16.33 21.05 -4.73
N GLN A 167 16.70 21.45 -3.50
CA GLN A 167 16.20 22.63 -2.79
C GLN A 167 16.74 23.93 -3.42
N ASN A 168 15.82 24.82 -3.80
CA ASN A 168 15.74 26.20 -3.32
C ASN A 168 14.75 26.96 -4.22
N LEU A 169 13.67 27.48 -3.61
CA LEU A 169 13.14 28.82 -3.87
C LEU A 169 12.03 29.11 -2.84
N ASN A 170 12.41 29.92 -1.85
CA ASN A 170 11.59 30.81 -1.01
C ASN A 170 10.07 30.75 -1.16
N GLY A 171 9.36 30.43 -0.06
CA GLY A 171 7.92 30.68 0.02
C GLY A 171 7.26 30.27 1.33
N ASN A 172 7.33 31.15 2.33
CA ASN A 172 6.41 31.31 3.46
C ASN A 172 5.98 30.05 4.25
N ILE A 173 6.59 29.93 5.44
CA ILE A 173 6.15 29.09 6.54
C ILE A 173 4.71 29.49 6.93
N VAL A 174 3.75 28.63 6.66
CA VAL A 174 2.43 28.69 7.29
C VAL A 174 2.50 27.79 8.51
N ALA A 175 2.34 28.39 9.70
CA ALA A 175 2.38 27.70 10.98
C ALA A 175 1.43 26.48 10.98
N ALA A 176 2.00 25.30 11.22
CA ALA A 176 1.28 24.05 11.32
C ALA A 176 0.27 24.08 12.48
N GLY A 177 -0.99 23.76 12.18
CA GLY A 177 -1.85 23.17 13.20
C GLY A 177 -1.22 21.84 13.61
N SER A 178 -0.96 21.63 14.89
CA SER A 178 -0.38 20.39 15.39
C SER A 178 -1.17 19.17 14.89
N TYR A 179 -0.48 18.21 14.28
CA TYR A 179 -1.09 16.95 13.84
C TYR A 179 -1.78 16.23 15.02
N SER A 180 -2.96 15.69 14.76
CA SER A 180 -3.80 14.97 15.71
C SER A 180 -4.15 13.59 15.16
N GLY A 181 -3.47 12.58 15.69
CA GLY A 181 -3.72 11.18 15.31
C GLY A 181 -5.14 10.70 15.61
N THR A 182 -5.79 11.26 16.65
CA THR A 182 -7.20 10.96 16.95
C THR A 182 -8.15 11.50 15.90
N LYS A 183 -7.93 12.72 15.37
CA LYS A 183 -8.73 13.23 14.25
C LYS A 183 -8.51 12.43 12.97
N ALA A 184 -7.28 11.99 12.72
CA ALA A 184 -6.99 11.10 11.60
C ALA A 184 -7.72 9.75 11.74
N ARG A 185 -7.71 9.16 12.94
CA ARG A 185 -8.51 7.97 13.28
C ARG A 185 -10.00 8.21 13.08
N ASP A 186 -10.56 9.32 13.55
CA ASP A 186 -11.99 9.59 13.44
C ASP A 186 -12.44 9.72 11.98
N TYR A 187 -11.60 10.33 11.14
CA TYR A 187 -11.79 10.31 9.69
C TYR A 187 -11.76 8.88 9.14
N ALA A 188 -10.73 8.10 9.52
CA ALA A 188 -10.60 6.72 9.09
C ALA A 188 -11.82 5.87 9.49
N TYR A 189 -12.32 6.01 10.71
CA TYR A 189 -13.52 5.32 11.20
C TYR A 189 -14.82 5.75 10.52
N THR A 190 -14.86 6.96 9.96
CA THR A 190 -16.01 7.46 9.20
C THR A 190 -16.04 6.86 7.80
N TRP A 191 -14.88 6.65 7.19
CA TRP A 191 -14.76 6.31 5.78
C TRP A 191 -14.23 4.90 5.49
N TRP A 192 -13.97 4.07 6.51
CA TRP A 192 -13.30 2.76 6.35
C TRP A 192 -14.00 1.77 5.39
N ASP A 193 -15.31 1.90 5.20
CA ASP A 193 -16.18 1.09 4.35
C ASP A 193 -16.92 1.90 3.28
N ASP A 194 -16.46 3.12 3.00
CA ASP A 194 -17.02 4.00 1.96
C ASP A 194 -15.92 4.84 1.29
N ARG A 195 -16.26 5.65 0.28
CA ARG A 195 -15.33 6.52 -0.44
C ARG A 195 -15.83 7.96 -0.44
N ASN A 196 -15.01 8.89 0.06
CA ASN A 196 -15.29 10.32 0.00
C ASN A 196 -15.06 10.90 -1.40
N ASN A 197 -15.74 10.34 -2.41
CA ASN A 197 -15.58 10.71 -3.81
C ASN A 197 -16.13 12.11 -4.14
N THR A 198 -17.02 12.66 -3.30
CA THR A 198 -17.48 14.05 -3.42
C THR A 198 -16.33 15.04 -3.29
N GLN A 199 -15.35 14.75 -2.42
CA GLN A 199 -14.21 15.64 -2.17
C GLN A 199 -12.89 15.10 -2.75
N TYR A 200 -12.75 13.77 -2.85
CA TYR A 200 -11.52 13.06 -3.24
C TYR A 200 -11.72 12.10 -4.42
N GLY A 201 -12.62 12.45 -5.35
CA GLY A 201 -13.08 11.57 -6.44
C GLY A 201 -12.18 11.47 -7.68
N TYR A 202 -10.97 12.05 -7.72
CA TYR A 202 -10.09 12.04 -8.89
C TYR A 202 -9.89 10.61 -9.44
N TYR A 203 -9.44 9.69 -8.57
CA TYR A 203 -9.13 8.32 -8.98
C TYR A 203 -10.38 7.52 -9.33
N SER A 204 -11.48 7.76 -8.63
CA SER A 204 -12.77 7.14 -8.96
C SER A 204 -13.23 7.50 -10.38
N LYS A 205 -13.14 8.79 -10.74
CA LYS A 205 -13.38 9.27 -12.11
C LYS A 205 -12.38 8.69 -13.11
N TYR A 206 -11.09 8.70 -12.77
CA TYR A 206 -10.01 8.22 -13.65
C TYR A 206 -10.19 6.73 -14.01
N TYR A 207 -10.50 5.89 -13.03
CA TYR A 207 -10.75 4.47 -13.23
C TYR A 207 -12.20 4.16 -13.67
N ASN A 208 -13.05 5.18 -13.79
CA ASN A 208 -14.49 5.04 -14.03
C ASN A 208 -15.14 4.00 -13.09
N CYS A 209 -14.79 4.07 -11.81
CA CYS A 209 -15.23 3.12 -10.79
C CYS A 209 -15.36 3.78 -9.43
N TYR A 210 -16.43 3.50 -8.70
CA TYR A 210 -16.68 4.10 -7.39
C TYR A 210 -15.70 3.60 -6.30
N ASP A 211 -15.53 2.29 -6.18
CA ASP A 211 -14.86 1.61 -5.05
C ASP A 211 -13.92 0.44 -5.47
N CYS A 212 -13.92 0.01 -6.73
CA CYS A 212 -13.15 -1.16 -7.19
C CYS A 212 -11.66 -0.90 -7.49
N TRP A 213 -11.11 0.22 -7.02
CA TRP A 213 -9.71 0.59 -7.23
C TRP A 213 -8.91 0.48 -5.93
N ASN A 214 -7.59 0.29 -6.04
CA ASN A 214 -6.75 0.11 -4.86
C ASN A 214 -6.42 1.48 -4.27
N ASP A 215 -7.21 1.92 -3.30
CA ASP A 215 -7.18 3.29 -2.79
C ASP A 215 -6.59 3.46 -1.39
N CYS A 216 -5.89 2.44 -0.90
CA CYS A 216 -5.26 2.40 0.41
C CYS A 216 -4.56 3.71 0.81
N THR A 217 -3.77 4.25 -0.11
CA THR A 217 -2.98 5.46 0.14
C THR A 217 -3.81 6.74 0.02
N ASN A 218 -4.77 6.78 -0.90
CA ASN A 218 -5.71 7.91 -1.00
C ASN A 218 -6.53 8.04 0.28
N PHE A 219 -7.02 6.92 0.82
CA PHE A 219 -7.71 6.89 2.11
C PHE A 219 -6.85 7.37 3.27
N VAL A 220 -5.64 6.83 3.42
CA VAL A 220 -4.72 7.24 4.49
C VAL A 220 -4.33 8.71 4.34
N SER A 221 -4.09 9.20 3.12
CA SER A 221 -3.78 10.61 2.89
C SER A 221 -4.92 11.54 3.31
N GLN A 222 -6.18 11.16 3.03
CA GLN A 222 -7.33 11.90 3.53
C GLN A 222 -7.36 11.90 5.07
N ALA A 223 -7.18 10.75 5.71
CA ALA A 223 -7.12 10.65 7.17
C ALA A 223 -6.05 11.57 7.75
N LEU A 224 -4.84 11.57 7.18
CA LEU A 224 -3.76 12.46 7.62
C LEU A 224 -4.08 13.94 7.44
N LYS A 225 -4.70 14.34 6.33
CA LYS A 225 -5.12 15.72 6.08
C LYS A 225 -6.16 16.18 7.11
N TYR A 226 -7.14 15.35 7.42
CA TYR A 226 -8.11 15.63 8.49
C TYR A 226 -7.50 15.55 9.89
N GLY A 227 -6.42 14.78 10.05
CA GLY A 227 -5.52 14.81 11.19
C GLY A 227 -4.75 16.11 11.34
N GLY A 228 -4.74 16.99 10.34
CA GLY A 228 -4.04 18.27 10.37
C GLY A 228 -2.66 18.25 9.73
N LYS A 229 -2.28 17.21 8.99
CA LYS A 229 -1.09 17.29 8.13
C LYS A 229 -1.31 18.34 7.05
N THR A 230 -0.31 19.19 6.89
CA THR A 230 -0.33 20.27 5.90
C THR A 230 0.07 19.71 4.54
N GLU A 231 -0.70 20.03 3.51
CA GLU A 231 -0.34 19.67 2.13
C GLU A 231 0.96 20.37 1.72
N MET A 232 1.86 19.62 1.10
CA MET A 232 3.05 20.17 0.44
C MET A 232 2.75 20.25 -1.04
N ASN A 233 2.59 21.47 -1.54
CA ASN A 233 2.00 21.74 -2.84
C ASN A 233 2.86 22.68 -3.68
N ASP A 234 3.71 22.08 -4.50
CA ASP A 234 4.28 22.63 -5.73
C ASP A 234 3.60 21.95 -6.93
N PRO A 235 2.65 22.64 -7.59
CA PRO A 235 1.80 22.07 -8.62
C PRO A 235 2.56 21.68 -9.90
N TYR A 236 3.82 22.08 -10.06
CA TYR A 236 4.63 21.70 -11.23
C TYR A 236 5.27 20.31 -11.08
N PHE A 237 5.21 19.72 -9.89
CA PHE A 237 5.95 18.50 -9.55
C PHE A 237 5.08 17.45 -8.86
N ALA A 238 3.83 17.24 -9.31
CA ALA A 238 2.91 16.24 -8.76
C ALA A 238 3.55 14.85 -8.50
N SER A 239 4.51 14.46 -9.33
CA SER A 239 5.18 13.17 -9.22
C SER A 239 6.34 13.12 -8.24
N ASP A 240 6.78 14.26 -7.72
CA ASP A 240 7.93 14.38 -6.84
C ASP A 240 7.56 13.96 -5.42
N GLN A 241 8.44 13.16 -4.79
CA GLN A 241 8.32 12.71 -3.41
C GLN A 241 8.24 13.86 -2.40
N TRP A 242 8.63 15.09 -2.77
CA TRP A 242 8.45 16.27 -1.91
C TRP A 242 7.03 16.78 -1.85
N GLN A 243 6.20 16.38 -2.80
CA GLN A 243 4.81 16.79 -2.85
C GLN A 243 3.97 15.81 -2.08
N TRP A 244 2.95 16.31 -1.39
CA TRP A 244 1.85 15.54 -0.85
C TRP A 244 0.64 16.46 -0.76
N TYR A 245 -0.20 16.37 -1.79
CA TYR A 245 -1.38 17.20 -1.93
C TYR A 245 -2.46 16.48 -2.75
N TYR A 246 -3.70 16.92 -2.52
CA TYR A 246 -4.84 16.55 -3.36
C TYR A 246 -5.33 17.73 -4.20
N ARG A 247 -5.46 17.52 -5.52
CA ARG A 247 -6.13 18.42 -6.46
C ARG A 247 -6.80 17.58 -7.55
N ASP A 248 -8.02 17.93 -7.94
CA ASP A 248 -8.67 17.28 -9.08
C ASP A 248 -8.04 17.68 -10.43
N TRP A 249 -7.42 18.86 -10.50
CA TRP A 249 -6.76 19.36 -11.70
C TRP A 249 -5.40 20.00 -11.36
N PRO A 250 -4.31 19.68 -12.07
CA PRO A 250 -4.23 18.68 -13.16
C PRO A 250 -4.38 17.24 -12.66
N LYS A 251 -3.89 16.92 -11.46
CA LYS A 251 -4.07 15.65 -10.74
C LYS A 251 -3.55 15.76 -9.30
N PRO A 252 -3.90 14.84 -8.38
CA PRO A 252 -3.26 14.71 -7.08
C PRO A 252 -1.78 14.36 -7.24
N SER A 253 -0.98 14.66 -6.22
CA SER A 253 0.40 14.16 -6.17
C SER A 253 0.48 12.63 -6.15
N ASN A 254 1.55 12.05 -6.70
CA ASN A 254 1.73 10.60 -6.71
C ASN A 254 1.77 10.02 -5.29
N SER A 255 2.37 10.74 -4.35
CA SER A 255 2.43 10.38 -2.92
C SER A 255 1.07 10.43 -2.23
N TRP A 256 0.06 11.11 -2.79
CA TRP A 256 -1.30 11.11 -2.25
C TRP A 256 -2.01 9.77 -2.50
N GLY A 257 -1.78 9.14 -3.66
CA GLY A 257 -2.54 7.95 -4.10
C GLY A 257 -1.74 6.66 -4.23
N GLY A 258 -0.41 6.70 -4.34
CA GLY A 258 0.44 5.52 -4.53
C GLY A 258 1.27 5.15 -3.30
N ALA A 259 1.22 3.88 -2.87
CA ALA A 259 1.81 3.44 -1.61
C ALA A 259 3.33 3.62 -1.53
N HIS A 260 4.06 3.27 -2.58
CA HIS A 260 5.51 3.47 -2.61
C HIS A 260 5.92 4.96 -2.68
N ASN A 261 5.20 5.78 -3.45
CA ASN A 261 5.43 7.23 -3.46
C ASN A 261 5.12 7.88 -2.11
N PHE A 262 4.08 7.42 -1.42
CA PHE A 262 3.73 7.86 -0.07
C PHE A 262 4.84 7.52 0.92
N TYR A 263 5.30 6.26 0.92
CA TYR A 263 6.42 5.83 1.76
C TYR A 263 7.66 6.71 1.53
N ASN A 264 8.00 6.98 0.26
CA ASN A 264 9.13 7.82 -0.08
C ASN A 264 8.95 9.27 0.35
N HIS A 265 7.75 9.83 0.24
CA HIS A 265 7.45 11.15 0.80
C HIS A 265 7.69 11.19 2.30
N TRP A 266 7.03 10.33 3.07
CA TRP A 266 7.09 10.37 4.53
C TRP A 266 8.45 9.96 5.10
N LYS A 267 9.31 9.30 4.33
CA LYS A 267 10.73 9.12 4.66
C LYS A 267 11.48 10.43 4.93
N HIS A 268 11.03 11.54 4.35
CA HIS A 268 11.63 12.86 4.56
C HIS A 268 10.95 13.68 5.66
N TRP A 269 9.68 13.38 5.96
CA TRP A 269 8.81 14.25 6.76
C TRP A 269 8.30 13.62 8.06
N ALA A 270 8.54 12.32 8.25
CA ALA A 270 8.16 11.58 9.44
C ALA A 270 9.35 10.74 9.96
N THR A 271 9.31 10.42 11.25
CA THR A 271 10.32 9.55 11.86
C THR A 271 9.94 8.09 11.66
N LEU A 272 10.86 7.28 11.14
CA LEU A 272 10.67 5.82 11.07
C LEU A 272 10.64 5.23 12.49
N ALA A 273 9.59 4.48 12.81
CA ALA A 273 9.49 3.71 14.04
C ALA A 273 10.50 2.55 14.02
N LYS A 274 11.22 2.38 15.13
CA LYS A 274 12.21 1.31 15.27
C LYS A 274 11.55 -0.02 15.62
N TYR A 275 10.50 0.04 16.43
CA TYR A 275 9.68 -1.09 16.82
C TYR A 275 8.21 -0.77 16.60
N ASP A 276 7.39 -1.81 16.38
CA ASP A 276 5.94 -1.69 16.31
C ASP A 276 5.36 -0.93 17.52
N ILE A 277 5.80 -1.26 18.74
CA ILE A 277 5.34 -0.60 19.98
C ILE A 277 5.62 0.92 20.05
N ASP A 278 6.45 1.46 19.17
CA ASP A 278 6.71 2.91 19.09
C ASP A 278 5.61 3.66 18.34
N LEU A 279 4.72 2.95 17.64
CA LEU A 279 3.61 3.50 16.88
C LEU A 279 2.40 3.76 17.79
N VAL A 280 1.72 4.87 17.52
CA VAL A 280 0.51 5.29 18.24
C VAL A 280 -0.66 5.52 17.27
N VAL A 281 -1.86 5.75 17.81
CA VAL A 281 -3.03 6.12 17.00
C VAL A 281 -2.73 7.34 16.12
N GLY A 282 -2.98 7.21 14.82
CA GLY A 282 -2.67 8.19 13.78
C GLY A 282 -1.39 7.90 13.01
N ASP A 283 -0.50 7.08 13.55
CA ASP A 283 0.70 6.68 12.82
C ASP A 283 0.35 5.78 11.63
N VAL A 284 1.23 5.74 10.64
CA VAL A 284 0.97 5.04 9.38
C VAL A 284 1.93 3.87 9.22
N VAL A 285 1.44 2.78 8.66
CA VAL A 285 2.26 1.62 8.32
C VAL A 285 2.19 1.31 6.84
N ASN A 286 3.31 0.85 6.29
CA ASN A 286 3.50 0.46 4.91
C ASN A 286 3.92 -1.01 4.84
N ALA A 287 3.41 -1.75 3.85
CA ALA A 287 3.77 -3.15 3.61
C ALA A 287 4.42 -3.33 2.23
N ASP A 288 5.51 -4.08 2.22
CA ASP A 288 6.14 -4.70 1.04
C ASP A 288 5.84 -6.21 1.12
N PHE A 289 5.00 -6.69 0.20
CA PHE A 289 4.40 -8.02 0.27
C PHE A 289 5.38 -9.13 -0.10
N SER A 290 6.19 -8.92 -1.14
CA SER A 290 7.16 -9.90 -1.64
C SER A 290 8.57 -9.69 -1.07
N GLY A 291 8.82 -8.55 -0.42
CA GLY A 291 10.11 -8.19 0.13
C GLY A 291 11.08 -7.66 -0.93
N ASP A 292 10.60 -7.17 -2.07
CA ASP A 292 11.41 -6.74 -3.21
C ASP A 292 11.86 -5.26 -3.13
N GLY A 293 11.41 -4.53 -2.11
CA GLY A 293 11.72 -3.12 -1.89
C GLY A 293 10.69 -2.14 -2.45
N HIS A 294 9.68 -2.64 -3.17
CA HIS A 294 8.52 -1.85 -3.58
C HIS A 294 7.43 -1.92 -2.50
N ILE A 295 6.80 -0.79 -2.16
CA ILE A 295 5.72 -0.77 -1.17
C ILE A 295 4.37 -0.92 -1.87
N ASP A 296 3.59 -1.89 -1.42
CA ASP A 296 2.33 -2.27 -2.05
C ASP A 296 1.11 -1.70 -1.35
N HIS A 297 1.22 -1.46 -0.04
CA HIS A 297 0.07 -1.05 0.75
C HIS A 297 0.40 -0.06 1.86
N THR A 298 -0.60 0.75 2.20
CA THR A 298 -0.56 1.77 3.24
C THR A 298 -1.79 1.64 4.13
N ALA A 299 -1.63 1.66 5.44
CA ALA A 299 -2.74 1.65 6.41
C ALA A 299 -2.44 2.59 7.59
N ILE A 300 -3.49 3.02 8.30
CA ILE A 300 -3.35 3.92 9.45
C ILE A 300 -3.66 3.17 10.75
N VAL A 301 -2.81 3.34 11.77
CA VAL A 301 -3.01 2.80 13.12
C VAL A 301 -4.16 3.55 13.77
N THR A 302 -5.23 2.84 14.11
CA THR A 302 -6.45 3.43 14.67
C THR A 302 -6.74 3.01 16.10
N LEU A 303 -6.17 1.89 16.55
CA LEU A 303 -6.33 1.38 17.90
C LEU A 303 -5.04 0.73 18.39
N VAL A 304 -4.69 1.02 19.65
CA VAL A 304 -3.67 0.33 20.41
C VAL A 304 -4.34 -0.27 21.64
N SER A 305 -4.29 -1.59 21.79
CA SER A 305 -4.97 -2.28 22.88
C SER A 305 -4.15 -3.48 23.36
N ASN A 306 -3.87 -3.53 24.66
CA ASN A 306 -3.09 -4.61 25.30
C ASN A 306 -1.74 -4.86 24.62
N GLY A 307 -1.06 -3.80 24.18
CA GLY A 307 0.22 -3.89 23.47
C GLY A 307 0.12 -4.31 21.99
N ASN A 308 -1.08 -4.55 21.47
CA ASN A 308 -1.31 -4.87 20.07
C ASN A 308 -1.74 -3.62 19.29
N LEU A 309 -1.27 -3.53 18.05
CA LEU A 309 -1.66 -2.50 17.09
C LEU A 309 -2.75 -3.00 16.16
N TYR A 310 -3.68 -2.11 15.85
CA TYR A 310 -4.76 -2.34 14.92
C TYR A 310 -4.82 -1.20 13.91
N VAL A 311 -5.01 -1.56 12.66
CA VAL A 311 -5.04 -0.64 11.53
C VAL A 311 -6.40 -0.58 10.88
N THR A 312 -6.77 0.60 10.42
CA THR A 312 -7.89 0.79 9.51
C THR A 312 -7.33 1.03 8.11
N GLN A 313 -7.92 0.38 7.10
CA GLN A 313 -7.40 0.34 5.74
C GLN A 313 -8.50 0.17 4.71
N HIS A 314 -8.23 0.61 3.49
CA HIS A 314 -8.99 0.26 2.30
C HIS A 314 -8.37 -0.92 1.55
N THR A 315 -8.76 -1.09 0.28
CA THR A 315 -8.49 -2.23 -0.61
C THR A 315 -9.29 -3.49 -0.24
N SER A 316 -9.30 -3.85 1.04
CA SER A 316 -10.13 -4.92 1.59
C SER A 316 -11.07 -4.44 2.70
N ASP A 317 -11.28 -3.12 2.79
CA ASP A 317 -12.07 -2.35 3.76
C ASP A 317 -12.16 -2.99 5.15
N LYS A 318 -11.26 -2.55 6.03
CA LYS A 318 -11.14 -3.07 7.40
C LYS A 318 -11.05 -1.94 8.38
N LYS A 319 -11.83 -2.07 9.45
CA LYS A 319 -11.73 -1.26 10.67
C LYS A 319 -11.04 -2.07 11.76
N ASP A 320 -10.00 -1.48 12.35
CA ASP A 320 -9.22 -2.06 13.44
C ASP A 320 -8.81 -3.53 13.20
N ALA A 321 -8.28 -3.84 12.01
CA ALA A 321 -7.68 -5.13 11.75
C ALA A 321 -6.34 -5.25 12.49
N PRO A 322 -6.01 -6.41 13.10
CA PRO A 322 -4.75 -6.55 13.82
C PRO A 322 -3.56 -6.46 12.87
N LEU A 323 -2.61 -5.58 13.16
CA LEU A 323 -1.38 -5.44 12.37
C LEU A 323 -0.54 -6.73 12.40
N SER A 324 -0.70 -7.55 13.43
CA SER A 324 -0.05 -8.86 13.54
C SER A 324 -0.35 -9.80 12.37
N ALA A 325 -1.49 -9.60 11.68
CA ALA A 325 -1.81 -10.34 10.47
C ALA A 325 -0.79 -10.08 9.34
N TRP A 326 -0.26 -8.87 9.22
CA TRP A 326 0.75 -8.55 8.19
C TRP A 326 2.06 -9.26 8.46
N PHE A 327 2.51 -9.28 9.72
CA PHE A 327 3.69 -10.04 10.14
C PHE A 327 3.50 -11.54 9.94
N SER A 328 2.31 -12.06 10.25
CA SER A 328 1.97 -13.48 10.07
C SER A 328 1.94 -13.88 8.59
N SER A 329 1.56 -12.96 7.69
CA SER A 329 1.68 -13.13 6.24
C SER A 329 3.12 -13.01 5.73
N GLY A 330 4.08 -12.67 6.59
CA GLY A 330 5.49 -12.54 6.26
C GLY A 330 5.79 -11.32 5.38
N TYR A 331 4.99 -10.26 5.50
CA TYR A 331 5.25 -8.98 4.83
C TYR A 331 6.35 -8.21 5.56
N LYS A 332 7.15 -7.44 4.81
CA LYS A 332 8.03 -6.44 5.42
C LYS A 332 7.18 -5.22 5.74
N VAL A 333 7.17 -4.81 7.01
CA VAL A 333 6.35 -3.69 7.48
C VAL A 333 7.25 -2.54 7.93
N TYR A 334 6.90 -1.33 7.53
CA TYR A 334 7.53 -0.07 7.92
C TYR A 334 6.51 0.82 8.62
N GLY A 335 6.89 1.50 9.69
CA GLY A 335 5.99 2.37 10.45
C GLY A 335 6.52 3.80 10.53
N TRP A 336 5.66 4.78 10.25
CA TRP A 336 5.98 6.20 10.29
C TRP A 336 5.26 6.87 11.46
N LYS A 337 6.03 7.53 12.32
CA LYS A 337 5.54 8.34 13.43
C LYS A 337 5.07 9.68 12.90
N MET A 338 3.77 9.82 12.70
CA MET A 338 3.17 10.97 12.05
C MET A 338 3.07 12.18 12.99
N GLY A 339 3.11 11.96 14.31
CA GLY A 339 3.15 13.04 15.30
C GLY A 339 4.49 13.76 15.43
N THR A 340 5.55 13.27 14.78
CA THR A 340 6.87 13.91 14.77
C THR A 340 7.06 14.57 13.41
N ASP A 341 6.90 15.89 13.31
CA ASP A 341 7.37 16.62 12.14
C ASP A 341 8.91 16.68 12.24
N SER A 342 9.61 15.97 11.36
CA SER A 342 11.07 16.09 11.24
C SER A 342 11.35 17.39 10.48
N HIS A 343 11.80 18.41 11.22
CA HIS A 343 12.28 19.68 10.67
C HIS A 343 13.65 19.54 10.02
#